data_AF-A0A2N7PY85-F1
#
_entry.id   AF-A0A2N7PY85-F1
#
_cell.length_a   1.000
_cell.length_b   1.000
_cell.length_c   1.000
_cell.angle_alpha   90.00
_cell.angle_beta   90.00
_cell.angle_gamma   90.00
#
_symmetry.space_group_name_H-M   'P 1'
#
loop_
_entity.id
_entity.type
_entity.pdbx_description
1 polymer ?
#
loop_
_entity_poly.entity_id
_entity_poly.type
_entity_poly.pdbx_seq_one_letter_code
_entity_poly.pdbx_strand_id
1 'polypeptide(L)' 'MKTIAEGIENKEQLDMLEKLGCDAVQGFLLSKPITKEEFDRLIGE' A
#
# COMPACT_ATOMS: atom_id res chain seq x y z
N MET A 1 -15.24 6.97 -9.58
CA MET A 1 -14.16 6.06 -10.03
C MET A 1 -13.18 5.95 -8.89
N LYS A 2 -12.77 4.75 -8.48
CA LYS A 2 -11.75 4.55 -7.43
C LYS A 2 -10.38 4.35 -8.08
N THR A 3 -9.33 4.84 -7.43
CA THR A 3 -7.94 4.85 -7.89
C THR A 3 -7.06 4.05 -6.94
N ILE A 4 -6.07 3.35 -7.51
CA ILE A 4 -5.03 2.66 -6.75
C ILE A 4 -3.68 3.11 -7.31
N ALA A 5 -2.81 3.61 -6.45
CA ALA A 5 -1.43 3.93 -6.82
C ALA A 5 -0.49 2.83 -6.34
N GLU A 6 0.23 2.21 -7.28
CA GLU A 6 1.17 1.11 -7.02
C GLU A 6 2.62 1.58 -7.08
N GLY A 7 3.51 0.88 -6.36
CA GLY A 7 4.95 1.16 -6.37
C GLY A 7 5.40 2.21 -5.35
N ILE A 8 4.71 2.34 -4.22
CA ILE A 8 5.09 3.30 -3.16
C ILE A 8 6.28 2.77 -2.36
N GLU A 9 7.41 3.44 -2.43
CA GLU A 9 8.66 3.02 -1.81
C GLU A 9 9.09 3.93 -0.65
N ASN A 10 8.58 5.16 -0.57
CA ASN A 10 8.96 6.13 0.46
C ASN A 10 7.80 7.01 0.95
N LYS A 11 8.00 7.65 2.11
CA LYS A 11 6.97 8.46 2.79
C LYS A 11 6.56 9.69 1.98
N GLU A 12 7.46 10.27 1.20
CA GLU A 12 7.18 11.45 0.37
C GLU A 12 6.15 11.15 -0.73
N GLN A 13 6.26 9.97 -1.37
CA GLN A 13 5.28 9.49 -2.35
C GLN A 13 3.90 9.26 -1.71
N LEU A 14 3.87 8.64 -0.52
CA LEU A 14 2.63 8.40 0.23
C LEU A 14 1.95 9.72 0.59
N ASP A 15 2.69 10.67 1.16
CA ASP A 15 2.16 11.98 1.57
C ASP A 15 1.63 12.80 0.38
N MET A 16 2.25 12.65 -0.80
CA MET A 16 1.75 13.26 -2.03
C MET A 16 0.40 12.66 -2.45
N LEU A 17 0.27 11.33 -2.43
CA LEU A 17 -0.94 10.63 -2.86
C LEU A 17 -2.13 10.85 -1.91
N GLU A 18 -1.86 10.95 -0.61
CA GLU A 18 -2.87 11.36 0.39
C GLU A 18 -3.42 12.75 0.07
N LYS A 19 -2.56 13.72 -0.26
CA LYS A 19 -2.98 15.09 -0.63
C LYS A 19 -3.75 15.15 -1.95
N LEU A 20 -3.43 14.26 -2.89
CA LEU A 20 -4.13 14.15 -4.18
C LEU A 20 -5.47 13.41 -4.06
N GLY A 21 -5.77 12.81 -2.91
CA GLY A 21 -7.02 12.08 -2.68
C GLY A 21 -7.06 10.71 -3.37
N CYS A 22 -5.93 10.02 -3.48
CA CYS A 22 -5.90 8.65 -3.99
C CYS A 22 -6.61 7.69 -3.02
N ASP A 23 -7.48 6.82 -3.54
CA ASP A 23 -8.35 5.99 -2.69
C ASP A 23 -7.60 4.86 -1.96
N ALA A 24 -6.56 4.31 -2.60
CA ALA A 24 -5.75 3.25 -2.03
C ALA A 24 -4.33 3.23 -2.61
N VAL A 25 -3.40 2.63 -1.88
CA VAL A 25 -1.99 2.55 -2.24
C VAL A 25 -1.44 1.14 -2.04
N GLN A 26 -0.48 0.75 -2.86
CA GLN A 26 0.33 -0.46 -2.68
C GLN A 26 1.81 -0.12 -2.90
N GLY A 27 2.69 -0.63 -2.05
CA GLY A 27 4.12 -0.53 -2.30
C GLY A 27 4.97 -1.05 -1.17
N PHE A 28 6.28 -1.14 -1.42
CA PHE A 28 7.26 -1.71 -0.49
C PHE A 28 7.42 -0.89 0.79
N LEU A 29 6.98 0.38 0.79
CA LEU A 29 6.86 1.17 2.01
C LEU A 29 5.92 0.51 3.03
N LEU A 30 4.84 -0.11 2.56
CA LEU A 30 3.82 -0.75 3.41
C LEU A 30 4.14 -2.22 3.64
N SER A 31 4.37 -2.96 2.56
CA SER A 31 4.76 -4.37 2.60
C SER A 31 5.39 -4.78 1.28
N LYS A 32 6.37 -5.66 1.34
CA LYS A 32 6.82 -6.43 0.17
C LYS A 32 5.76 -7.49 -0.19
N PRO A 33 5.86 -8.15 -1.36
CA PRO A 33 5.13 -9.38 -1.60
C PRO A 33 5.47 -10.40 -0.51
N ILE A 34 4.43 -10.98 0.07
CA ILE A 34 4.51 -11.93 1.18
C ILE A 34 3.82 -13.24 0.79
N THR A 35 4.14 -14.30 1.53
CA THR A 35 3.46 -15.59 1.42
C THR A 35 2.01 -15.52 1.87
N LYS A 36 1.22 -16.55 1.56
CA LYS A 36 -0.16 -16.65 2.04
C LYS A 36 -0.21 -16.63 3.56
N GLU A 37 0.66 -17.40 4.21
CA GLU A 37 0.68 -17.55 5.67
C GLU A 37 1.03 -16.22 6.37
N GLU A 38 1.93 -15.43 5.77
CA GLU A 38 2.25 -14.09 6.25
C GLU A 38 1.09 -13.11 6.02
N PHE A 39 0.38 -13.24 4.90
CA PHE A 39 -0.79 -12.43 4.61
C PHE A 39 -1.94 -12.74 5.57
N ASP A 40 -2.24 -14.02 5.84
CA ASP A 40 -3.25 -14.45 6.82
C ASP A 40 -2.96 -13.79 8.19
N ARG A 41 -1.69 -13.82 8.65
CA ARG A 41 -1.26 -13.14 9.88
C ARG A 41 -1.42 -11.62 9.84
N LEU A 42 -1.19 -11.00 8.68
CA LEU A 42 -1.30 -9.54 8.52
C LEU A 42 -2.75 -9.06 8.67
N ILE A 43 -3.71 -9.84 8.16
CA ILE A 43 -5.14 -9.52 8.23
C ILE A 43 -5.84 -10.09 9.47
N GLY A 44 -5.15 -10.92 10.25
CA GLY A 44 -5.65 -11.50 11.50
C GLY A 44 -6.54 -12.72 11.31
N GLU A 45 -6.34 -13.48 10.23
CA GLU A 45 -7.02 -14.74 9.89
C GLU A 45 -6.20 -15.98 10.27
#